data_AF-A0A1I6Z8E0-F1
#
_entry.id   AF-A0A1I6Z8E0-F1
#
_cell.length_a   1.000
_cell.length_b   1.000
_cell.length_c   1.000
_cell.angle_alpha   90.00
_cell.angle_beta   90.00
_cell.angle_gamma   90.00
#
_symmetry.space_group_name_H-M   'P 1'
#
loop_
_entity.id
_entity.type
_entity.pdbx_description
1 polymer ?
#
loop_
_entity_poly.entity_id
_entity_poly.type
_entity_poly.pdbx_seq_one_letter_code
_entity_poly.pdbx_strand_id
1 'polypeptide(L)'
;MTTDRVTRRLAAILAIDMVGYSRHMEADETGTISRQRTHRQELIDPIVHEHHGRIVKTTGDGLLVEFVSVVDALESAVRIQRAIAKAEASLPKERRMQYRAGINLGDIVIDGDDIFGDGVNLAARLEGLADPGGISITASVFEQVVGKLDLAFDDMGEREVKNIRKPVRVYRVRLEIMPENRSASPRGVPEASGKPSIAVLPFQDMSPEMDHEYFADGIAEDIITELSRNHAFFVTARNSSFTYKGKAVDVKKTAGELGVRYLLEGSVRKGGKRIRITAQLIDAVTGNHVWAERYDRELDDIFAVQDEITASIVGVVAPELMGAEMQRARRKDPSSLDAWDSVMRANWHAWRLTEEHCVQARKFADQALELDPRMARAMVVHATCDIWDVLYARGGHPGQLLARAQEMATRAVELDGRDAEAHTILGGVALFMRRYDESFRRLDTALTINPNLAFAHMWGGGGYALSGNSENARESLKEALRLSPRDPANYWTYAFLGLAEFADENYDEAIEWGLKAIHLYQSFPTAHRLLAASYGTLGQADAAGAAVAELLRIAPGTNIASTRAGVPWKDGKVMDRYLDALRQAGLPE
;
A
#
# COMPACT_ATOMS: atom_id res chain seq x y z
N MET A 1 -51.65 -12.91 15.65
CA MET A 1 -50.60 -13.49 14.80
C MET A 1 -49.39 -12.58 14.92
N THR A 2 -48.47 -12.90 15.83
CA THR A 2 -47.21 -12.18 16.01
C THR A 2 -46.31 -12.52 14.83
N THR A 3 -45.98 -11.51 14.03
CA THR A 3 -44.98 -11.62 12.96
C THR A 3 -43.61 -11.81 13.59
N ASP A 4 -43.11 -13.05 13.63
CA ASP A 4 -41.72 -13.34 14.01
C ASP A 4 -40.79 -12.58 13.07
N ARG A 5 -40.04 -11.64 13.66
CA ARG A 5 -39.11 -10.77 12.93
C ARG A 5 -37.85 -11.58 12.66
N VAL A 6 -37.77 -12.15 11.46
CA VAL A 6 -36.58 -12.86 10.96
C VAL A 6 -35.36 -11.96 11.09
N THR A 7 -34.43 -12.31 12.00
CA THR A 7 -33.23 -11.51 12.27
C THR A 7 -32.09 -12.02 11.41
N ARG A 8 -31.54 -11.14 10.56
CA ARG A 8 -30.38 -11.43 9.70
C ARG A 8 -29.15 -10.73 10.24
N ARG A 9 -28.01 -11.43 10.25
CA ARG A 9 -26.69 -10.84 10.58
C ARG A 9 -25.57 -11.56 9.85
N LEU A 10 -24.44 -10.88 9.69
CA LEU A 10 -23.20 -11.47 9.19
C LEU A 10 -22.50 -12.22 10.33
N ALA A 11 -22.04 -13.46 10.06
CA ALA A 11 -21.32 -14.27 11.04
C ALA A 11 -20.27 -15.17 10.36
N ALA A 12 -19.23 -15.54 11.12
CA ALA A 12 -18.29 -16.57 10.70
C ALA A 12 -18.83 -17.95 11.11
N ILE A 13 -18.98 -18.84 10.14
CA ILE A 13 -19.54 -20.18 10.34
C ILE A 13 -18.43 -21.21 10.15
N LEU A 14 -18.22 -22.04 11.17
CA LEU A 14 -17.33 -23.19 11.16
C LEU A 14 -18.17 -24.47 11.15
N ALA A 15 -18.02 -25.27 10.09
CA ALA A 15 -18.55 -26.62 10.01
C ALA A 15 -17.41 -27.62 10.22
N ILE A 16 -17.60 -28.61 11.10
CA ILE A 16 -16.64 -29.67 11.38
C ILE A 16 -17.34 -31.02 11.21
N ASP A 17 -16.69 -31.99 10.60
CA ASP A 17 -17.24 -33.36 10.45
C ASP A 17 -16.17 -34.44 10.63
N MET A 18 -16.56 -35.63 11.12
CA MET A 18 -15.63 -36.73 11.37
C MET A 18 -15.44 -37.60 10.12
N VAL A 19 -14.18 -37.85 9.75
CA VAL A 19 -13.87 -38.66 8.57
C VAL A 19 -14.15 -40.14 8.83
N GLY A 20 -15.05 -40.71 8.05
CA GLY A 20 -15.26 -42.16 7.99
C GLY A 20 -15.97 -42.76 9.20
N TYR A 21 -16.91 -42.01 9.80
CA TYR A 21 -17.66 -42.42 10.99
C TYR A 21 -18.27 -43.82 10.90
N SER A 22 -18.99 -44.14 9.85
CA SER A 22 -19.61 -45.48 9.69
C SER A 22 -18.58 -46.62 9.71
N ARG A 23 -17.39 -46.41 9.15
CA ARG A 23 -16.31 -47.42 9.14
C ARG A 23 -15.70 -47.63 10.53
N HIS A 24 -15.57 -46.55 11.32
CA HIS A 24 -15.09 -46.66 12.70
C HIS A 24 -16.13 -47.35 13.60
N MET A 25 -17.42 -47.05 13.38
CA MET A 25 -18.53 -47.69 14.07
C MET A 25 -18.62 -49.20 13.79
N GLU A 26 -18.42 -49.63 12.54
CA GLU A 26 -18.39 -51.06 12.19
C GLU A 26 -17.21 -51.83 12.83
N ALA A 27 -16.07 -51.14 13.03
CA ALA A 27 -14.85 -51.76 13.57
C ALA A 27 -14.84 -51.86 15.10
N ASP A 28 -15.36 -50.85 15.80
CA ASP A 28 -15.46 -50.78 17.26
C ASP A 28 -16.47 -49.69 17.66
N GLU A 29 -17.74 -50.08 17.79
CA GLU A 29 -18.84 -49.17 18.08
C GLU A 29 -18.67 -48.47 19.44
N THR A 30 -18.36 -49.24 20.49
CA THR A 30 -18.26 -48.71 21.86
C THR A 30 -17.02 -47.84 22.05
N GLY A 31 -15.89 -48.24 21.48
CA GLY A 31 -14.65 -47.46 21.51
C GLY A 31 -14.73 -46.19 20.67
N THR A 32 -15.43 -46.22 19.54
CA THR A 32 -15.61 -45.06 18.66
C THR A 32 -16.46 -43.97 19.33
N ILE A 33 -17.62 -44.34 19.90
CA ILE A 33 -18.50 -43.38 20.61
C ILE A 33 -17.77 -42.78 21.81
N SER A 34 -17.06 -43.60 22.59
CA SER A 34 -16.36 -43.12 23.78
C SER A 34 -15.26 -42.12 23.41
N ARG A 35 -14.43 -42.42 22.40
CA ARG A 35 -13.35 -41.52 21.95
C ARG A 35 -13.89 -40.24 21.31
N GLN A 36 -14.93 -40.33 20.50
CA GLN A 36 -15.57 -39.14 19.94
C GLN A 36 -16.12 -38.23 21.05
N ARG A 37 -16.76 -38.82 22.07
CA ARG A 37 -17.24 -38.06 23.24
C ARG A 37 -16.09 -37.38 23.97
N THR A 38 -14.96 -38.07 24.18
CA THR A 38 -13.74 -37.48 24.78
C THR A 38 -13.20 -36.33 23.94
N HIS A 39 -13.04 -36.49 22.62
CA HIS A 39 -12.62 -35.39 21.75
C HIS A 39 -13.55 -34.19 21.85
N ARG A 40 -14.87 -34.43 21.91
CA ARG A 40 -15.84 -33.35 22.03
C ARG A 40 -15.72 -32.61 23.36
N GLN A 41 -15.76 -33.34 24.47
CA GLN A 41 -15.82 -32.76 25.81
C GLN A 41 -14.50 -32.16 26.28
N GLU A 42 -13.36 -32.75 25.89
CA GLU A 42 -12.05 -32.36 26.40
C GLU A 42 -11.25 -31.48 25.44
N LEU A 43 -11.53 -31.54 24.13
CA LEU A 43 -10.78 -30.79 23.12
C LEU A 43 -11.66 -29.76 22.39
N ILE A 44 -12.73 -30.20 21.73
CA ILE A 44 -13.50 -29.33 20.81
C ILE A 44 -14.30 -28.27 21.58
N ASP A 45 -15.18 -28.69 22.49
CA ASP A 45 -16.09 -27.78 23.21
C ASP A 45 -15.30 -26.70 24.00
N PRO A 46 -14.21 -27.03 24.74
CA PRO A 46 -13.41 -26.03 25.43
C PRO A 46 -12.70 -25.04 24.50
N ILE A 47 -12.12 -25.52 23.38
CA ILE A 47 -11.42 -24.64 22.43
C ILE A 47 -12.41 -23.67 21.78
N VAL A 48 -13.59 -24.14 21.41
CA VAL A 48 -14.65 -23.30 20.82
C VAL A 48 -15.04 -22.19 21.80
N HIS A 49 -15.25 -22.52 23.08
CA HIS A 49 -15.61 -21.53 24.09
C HIS A 49 -14.49 -20.53 24.39
N GLU A 50 -13.23 -20.96 24.41
CA GLU A 50 -12.06 -20.09 24.62
C GLU A 50 -11.92 -19.03 23.51
N HIS A 51 -12.33 -19.35 22.29
CA HIS A 51 -12.33 -18.43 21.15
C HIS A 51 -13.73 -17.85 20.87
N HIS A 52 -14.55 -17.70 21.91
CA HIS A 52 -15.85 -17.01 21.83
C HIS A 52 -16.84 -17.59 20.80
N GLY A 53 -16.72 -18.88 20.47
CA GLY A 53 -17.63 -19.57 19.58
C GLY A 53 -18.89 -20.07 20.29
N ARG A 54 -20.03 -20.02 19.59
CA ARG A 54 -21.30 -20.60 20.01
C ARG A 54 -21.57 -21.86 19.17
N ILE A 55 -21.62 -23.02 19.81
CA ILE A 55 -22.07 -24.26 19.17
C ILE A 55 -23.57 -24.13 18.91
N VAL A 56 -23.97 -24.15 17.64
CA VAL A 56 -25.37 -24.01 17.23
C VAL A 56 -26.07 -25.35 17.26
N LYS A 57 -25.46 -26.37 16.63
CA LYS A 57 -26.00 -27.73 16.62
C LYS A 57 -24.92 -28.79 16.44
N THR A 58 -25.24 -29.99 16.91
CA THR A 58 -24.46 -31.21 16.69
C THR A 58 -25.23 -32.10 15.71
N THR A 59 -24.59 -32.49 14.61
CA THR A 59 -25.21 -33.25 13.52
C THR A 59 -24.62 -34.66 13.51
N GLY A 60 -24.96 -35.46 14.52
CA GLY A 60 -24.35 -36.78 14.71
C GLY A 60 -22.85 -36.66 15.03
N ASP A 61 -22.02 -36.84 14.01
CA ASP A 61 -20.56 -36.78 14.05
C ASP A 61 -19.94 -35.43 13.65
N GLY A 62 -20.77 -34.49 13.19
CA GLY A 62 -20.36 -33.12 12.88
C GLY A 62 -20.87 -32.06 13.85
N LEU A 63 -20.27 -30.87 13.79
CA LEU A 63 -20.64 -29.69 14.56
C LEU A 63 -20.79 -28.47 13.65
N LEU A 64 -21.76 -27.62 13.97
CA LEU A 64 -21.89 -26.29 13.40
C LEU A 64 -21.70 -25.25 14.49
N VAL A 65 -20.74 -24.36 14.28
CA VAL A 65 -20.32 -23.35 15.26
C VAL A 65 -20.37 -21.96 14.62
N GLU A 66 -20.92 -21.00 15.36
CA GLU A 66 -20.98 -19.59 14.99
C GLU A 66 -19.92 -18.80 15.77
N PHE A 67 -19.20 -17.92 15.09
CA PHE A 67 -18.29 -16.95 15.67
C PHE A 67 -18.62 -15.53 15.19
N VAL A 68 -18.39 -14.56 16.06
CA VAL A 68 -18.46 -13.13 15.70
C VAL A 68 -17.22 -12.71 14.90
N SER A 69 -16.07 -13.34 15.17
CA SER A 69 -14.77 -13.06 14.56
C SER A 69 -14.33 -14.21 13.65
N VAL A 70 -13.93 -13.88 12.42
CA VAL A 70 -13.35 -14.84 11.47
C VAL A 70 -11.98 -15.35 11.94
N VAL A 71 -11.23 -14.49 12.64
CA VAL A 71 -9.92 -14.85 13.20
C VAL A 71 -10.09 -15.92 14.27
N ASP A 72 -11.03 -15.72 15.20
CA ASP A 72 -11.36 -16.66 16.27
C ASP A 72 -11.84 -18.00 15.71
N ALA A 73 -12.69 -17.97 14.67
CA ALA A 73 -13.15 -19.17 13.99
C ALA A 73 -12.00 -20.00 13.41
N LEU A 74 -11.05 -19.34 12.74
CA LEU A 74 -9.91 -20.01 12.12
C LEU A 74 -8.89 -20.50 13.15
N GLU A 75 -8.58 -19.70 14.16
CA GLU A 75 -7.67 -20.10 15.24
C GLU A 75 -8.22 -21.28 16.04
N SER A 76 -9.52 -21.24 16.37
CA SER A 76 -10.24 -22.36 16.98
C SER A 76 -10.12 -23.63 16.12
N ALA A 77 -10.40 -23.54 14.82
CA ALA A 77 -10.33 -24.68 13.91
C ALA A 77 -8.91 -25.27 13.81
N VAL A 78 -7.88 -24.43 13.73
CA VAL A 78 -6.47 -24.86 13.71
C VAL A 78 -6.10 -25.56 15.01
N ARG A 79 -6.48 -24.99 16.15
CA ARG A 79 -6.17 -25.56 17.46
C ARG A 79 -6.89 -26.89 17.68
N ILE A 80 -8.14 -27.01 17.23
CA ILE A 80 -8.89 -28.28 17.23
C ILE A 80 -8.15 -29.35 16.40
N GLN A 81 -7.77 -29.03 15.16
CA GLN A 81 -7.08 -29.99 14.29
C GLN A 81 -5.75 -30.45 14.89
N ARG A 82 -4.97 -29.54 15.47
CA ARG A 82 -3.69 -29.86 16.14
C ARG A 82 -3.90 -30.70 17.40
N ALA A 83 -4.88 -30.37 18.23
CA ALA A 83 -5.18 -31.11 19.46
C ALA A 83 -5.58 -32.55 19.17
N ILE A 84 -6.45 -32.76 18.18
CA ILE A 84 -6.89 -34.09 17.76
C ILE A 84 -5.73 -34.87 17.13
N ALA A 85 -4.95 -34.25 16.23
CA ALA A 85 -3.79 -34.90 15.64
C ALA A 85 -2.77 -35.37 16.69
N LYS A 86 -2.59 -34.59 17.77
CA LYS A 86 -1.74 -34.95 18.91
C LYS A 86 -2.34 -36.09 19.75
N ALA A 87 -3.63 -36.05 20.07
CA ALA A 87 -4.31 -37.10 20.83
C ALA A 87 -4.27 -38.46 20.10
N GLU A 88 -4.32 -38.42 18.77
CA GLU A 88 -4.39 -39.58 17.89
C GLU A 88 -3.01 -40.06 17.39
N ALA A 89 -1.93 -39.35 17.75
CA ALA A 89 -0.59 -39.62 17.24
C ALA A 89 -0.05 -41.02 17.61
N SER A 90 -0.43 -41.54 18.78
CA SER A 90 -0.02 -42.85 19.29
C SER A 90 -0.70 -44.03 18.60
N LEU A 91 -1.78 -43.79 17.85
CA LEU A 91 -2.54 -44.83 17.16
C LEU A 91 -2.02 -45.07 15.73
N PRO A 92 -2.14 -46.30 15.21
CA PRO A 92 -1.88 -46.60 13.80
C PRO A 92 -2.77 -45.74 12.89
N LYS A 93 -2.24 -45.31 11.73
CA LYS A 93 -2.88 -44.35 10.82
C LYS A 93 -4.29 -44.77 10.42
N GLU A 94 -4.55 -46.06 10.32
CA GLU A 94 -5.83 -46.66 9.92
C GLU A 94 -6.90 -46.58 11.02
N ARG A 95 -6.49 -46.38 12.29
CA ARG A 95 -7.36 -46.26 13.46
C ARG A 95 -7.52 -44.83 13.98
N ARG A 96 -6.83 -43.87 13.35
CA ARG A 96 -6.87 -42.46 13.75
C ARG A 96 -8.21 -41.83 13.39
N MET A 97 -8.81 -41.14 14.34
CA MET A 97 -9.95 -40.26 14.08
C MET A 97 -9.43 -38.92 13.57
N GLN A 98 -9.95 -38.49 12.43
CA GLN A 98 -9.62 -37.20 11.83
C GLN A 98 -10.91 -36.43 11.55
N TYR A 99 -10.83 -35.12 11.59
CA TYR A 99 -11.95 -34.25 11.28
C TYR A 99 -11.61 -33.38 10.08
N ARG A 100 -12.64 -32.93 9.37
CA ARG A 100 -12.54 -31.91 8.34
C ARG A 100 -13.21 -30.65 8.83
N ALA A 101 -12.73 -29.50 8.37
CA ALA A 101 -13.31 -28.22 8.74
C ALA A 101 -13.50 -27.31 7.53
N GLY A 102 -14.62 -26.60 7.51
CA GLY A 102 -14.97 -25.59 6.51
C GLY A 102 -15.36 -24.29 7.17
N ILE A 103 -14.77 -23.17 6.75
CA ILE A 103 -15.06 -21.84 7.31
C ILE A 103 -15.54 -20.90 6.21
N ASN A 104 -16.65 -20.22 6.47
CA ASN A 104 -17.16 -19.17 5.62
C ASN A 104 -17.63 -17.96 6.45
N LEU A 105 -17.49 -16.77 5.88
CA LEU A 105 -18.13 -15.56 6.37
C LEU A 105 -19.35 -15.26 5.50
N GLY A 106 -20.55 -15.21 6.08
CA GLY A 106 -21.76 -14.98 5.30
C GLY A 106 -22.98 -14.63 6.14
N ASP A 107 -24.03 -14.16 5.46
CA ASP A 107 -25.30 -13.82 6.10
C ASP A 107 -26.00 -15.07 6.61
N ILE A 108 -26.48 -14.97 7.84
CA ILE A 108 -27.29 -16.00 8.51
C ILE A 108 -28.64 -15.42 8.92
N VAL A 109 -29.63 -16.30 8.95
CA VAL A 109 -30.97 -16.09 9.51
C VAL A 109 -31.02 -16.85 10.83
N ILE A 110 -31.31 -16.14 11.92
CA ILE A 110 -31.47 -16.74 13.24
C ILE A 110 -32.94 -17.16 13.41
N ASP A 111 -33.15 -18.42 13.77
CA ASP A 111 -34.46 -18.96 14.14
C ASP A 111 -34.34 -19.73 15.45
N GLY A 112 -34.73 -19.08 16.56
CA GLY A 112 -34.52 -19.58 17.91
C GLY A 112 -33.02 -19.77 18.23
N ASP A 113 -32.63 -21.02 18.48
CA ASP A 113 -31.25 -21.42 18.76
C ASP A 113 -30.49 -21.97 17.54
N ASP A 114 -31.12 -22.04 16.35
CA ASP A 114 -30.50 -22.52 15.11
C ASP A 114 -30.20 -21.37 14.12
N ILE A 115 -29.31 -21.64 13.16
CA ILE A 115 -28.93 -20.71 12.10
C ILE A 115 -29.15 -21.33 10.72
N PHE A 116 -29.72 -20.55 9.80
CA PHE A 116 -30.01 -20.93 8.42
C PHE A 116 -29.47 -19.91 7.44
N GLY A 117 -29.17 -20.32 6.22
CA GLY A 117 -28.78 -19.41 5.14
C GLY A 117 -27.73 -19.98 4.22
N ASP A 118 -27.50 -19.29 3.12
CA ASP A 118 -26.52 -19.69 2.10
C ASP A 118 -25.11 -19.73 2.69
N GLY A 119 -24.81 -18.85 3.66
CA GLY A 119 -23.51 -18.84 4.36
C GLY A 119 -23.23 -20.12 5.15
N VAL A 120 -24.26 -20.69 5.78
CA VAL A 120 -24.18 -21.95 6.55
C VAL A 120 -23.97 -23.13 5.62
N ASN A 121 -24.75 -23.18 4.53
CA ASN A 121 -24.64 -24.22 3.52
C ASN A 121 -23.25 -24.23 2.88
N LEU A 122 -22.68 -23.05 2.60
CA LEU A 122 -21.34 -22.93 2.04
C LEU A 122 -20.25 -23.46 2.99
N ALA A 123 -20.31 -23.13 4.28
CA ALA A 123 -19.35 -23.65 5.27
C ALA A 123 -19.35 -25.19 5.31
N ALA A 124 -20.53 -25.81 5.34
CA ALA A 124 -20.68 -27.26 5.31
C ALA A 124 -20.15 -27.90 4.01
N ARG A 125 -20.21 -27.19 2.88
CA ARG A 125 -19.65 -27.70 1.61
C ARG A 125 -18.14 -27.56 1.54
N LEU A 126 -17.57 -26.51 2.15
CA LEU A 126 -16.13 -26.33 2.25
C LEU A 126 -15.48 -27.41 3.11
N GLU A 127 -16.14 -27.81 4.19
CA GLU A 127 -15.73 -28.95 5.02
C GLU A 127 -15.54 -30.20 4.14
N GLY A 128 -16.52 -30.53 3.31
CA GLY A 128 -16.41 -31.68 2.40
C GLY A 128 -15.28 -31.59 1.37
N LEU A 129 -14.78 -30.39 1.06
CA LEU A 129 -13.62 -30.15 0.19
C LEU A 129 -12.28 -30.26 0.93
N ALA A 130 -12.26 -30.22 2.26
CA ALA A 130 -11.04 -30.35 3.05
C ALA A 130 -10.51 -31.80 3.03
N ASP A 131 -9.18 -31.94 3.02
CA ASP A 131 -8.54 -33.23 3.25
C ASP A 131 -8.75 -33.69 4.71
N PRO A 132 -8.67 -34.99 5.03
CA PRO A 132 -8.74 -35.47 6.41
C PRO A 132 -7.71 -34.79 7.33
N GLY A 133 -8.20 -34.13 8.39
CA GLY A 133 -7.39 -33.30 9.28
C GLY A 133 -7.15 -31.88 8.79
N GLY A 134 -7.73 -31.48 7.66
CA GLY A 134 -7.53 -30.18 7.01
C GLY A 134 -8.63 -29.16 7.26
N ILE A 135 -8.37 -27.93 6.80
CA ILE A 135 -9.30 -26.79 6.88
C ILE A 135 -9.38 -26.13 5.50
N SER A 136 -10.60 -25.93 5.01
CA SER A 136 -10.90 -25.18 3.79
C SER A 136 -11.65 -23.89 4.13
N ILE A 137 -11.27 -22.78 3.49
CA ILE A 137 -11.85 -21.46 3.75
C ILE A 137 -12.22 -20.76 2.43
N THR A 138 -13.17 -19.83 2.47
CA THR A 138 -13.48 -18.95 1.33
C THR A 138 -12.46 -17.83 1.17
N ALA A 139 -12.45 -17.18 0.00
CA ALA A 139 -11.72 -15.93 -0.22
C ALA A 139 -12.07 -14.83 0.79
N SER A 140 -13.35 -14.67 1.16
CA SER A 140 -13.76 -13.68 2.15
C SER A 140 -13.16 -13.93 3.54
N VAL A 141 -12.97 -15.20 3.91
CA VAL A 141 -12.27 -15.57 5.15
C VAL A 141 -10.76 -15.32 5.00
N PHE A 142 -10.17 -15.76 3.89
CA PHE A 142 -8.75 -15.55 3.58
C PHE A 142 -8.35 -14.07 3.64
N GLU A 143 -9.08 -13.19 2.95
CA GLU A 143 -8.83 -11.74 2.93
C GLU A 143 -8.87 -11.11 4.33
N GLN A 144 -9.65 -11.66 5.26
CA GLN A 144 -9.75 -11.14 6.61
C GLN A 144 -8.70 -11.68 7.58
N VAL A 145 -8.06 -12.82 7.28
CA VAL A 145 -7.11 -13.51 8.18
C VAL A 145 -5.66 -13.49 7.69
N VAL A 146 -5.44 -13.24 6.40
CA VAL A 146 -4.10 -13.07 5.82
C VAL A 146 -3.39 -11.91 6.49
N GLY A 147 -2.19 -12.17 6.99
CA GLY A 147 -1.43 -11.20 7.77
C GLY A 147 -1.93 -10.99 9.20
N LYS A 148 -2.94 -11.73 9.68
CA LYS A 148 -3.38 -11.68 11.08
C LYS A 148 -3.01 -12.94 11.87
N LEU A 149 -2.95 -14.09 11.20
CA LEU A 149 -2.57 -15.39 11.76
C LEU A 149 -1.30 -15.92 11.07
N ASP A 150 -0.40 -16.54 11.84
CA ASP A 150 0.81 -17.21 11.32
C ASP A 150 0.48 -18.58 10.72
N LEU A 151 -0.24 -18.54 9.59
CA LEU A 151 -0.71 -19.70 8.85
C LEU A 151 -0.39 -19.50 7.38
N ALA A 152 0.10 -20.55 6.72
CA ALA A 152 0.23 -20.57 5.27
C ALA A 152 -1.05 -21.09 4.63
N PHE A 153 -1.33 -20.63 3.41
CA PHE A 153 -2.54 -20.98 2.66
C PHE A 153 -2.18 -21.42 1.24
N ASP A 154 -2.83 -22.47 0.75
CA ASP A 154 -2.78 -22.89 -0.65
C ASP A 154 -4.05 -22.46 -1.37
N ASP A 155 -3.90 -21.71 -2.46
CA ASP A 155 -5.01 -21.35 -3.34
C ASP A 155 -5.47 -22.58 -4.14
N MET A 156 -6.71 -23.01 -3.93
CA MET A 156 -7.32 -24.16 -4.61
C MET A 156 -8.12 -23.76 -5.85
N GLY A 157 -8.09 -22.49 -6.23
CA GLY A 157 -8.81 -21.91 -7.35
C GLY A 157 -10.32 -21.78 -7.12
N GLU A 158 -11.03 -21.45 -8.20
CA GLU A 158 -12.50 -21.39 -8.21
C GLU A 158 -13.10 -22.81 -8.21
N ARG A 159 -14.07 -23.05 -7.32
CA ARG A 159 -14.81 -24.30 -7.19
C ARG A 159 -16.29 -24.07 -7.36
N GLU A 160 -16.93 -24.90 -8.19
CA GLU A 160 -18.38 -24.94 -8.25
C GLU A 160 -18.93 -25.63 -6.99
N VAL A 161 -19.76 -24.90 -6.25
CA VAL A 161 -20.45 -25.42 -5.07
C VAL A 161 -21.92 -25.58 -5.44
N LYS A 162 -22.48 -26.77 -5.19
CA LYS A 162 -23.87 -27.11 -5.50
C LYS A 162 -24.81 -26.05 -4.90
N ASN A 163 -25.70 -25.50 -5.71
CA ASN A 163 -26.70 -24.47 -5.38
C ASN A 163 -26.15 -23.05 -5.14
N ILE A 164 -24.92 -22.74 -5.57
CA ILE A 164 -24.39 -21.37 -5.61
C ILE A 164 -24.19 -20.96 -7.08
N ARG A 165 -24.75 -19.80 -7.48
CA ARG A 165 -24.78 -19.35 -8.89
C ARG A 165 -23.40 -18.96 -9.45
N LYS A 166 -22.41 -18.67 -8.60
CA LYS A 166 -21.06 -18.27 -8.98
C LYS A 166 -20.04 -19.23 -8.37
N PRO A 167 -18.96 -19.57 -9.09
CA PRO A 167 -17.83 -20.29 -8.50
C PRO A 167 -17.29 -19.55 -7.27
N VAL A 168 -16.93 -20.30 -6.23
CA VAL A 168 -16.34 -19.75 -5.01
C VAL A 168 -14.86 -20.09 -5.01
N ARG A 169 -13.99 -19.09 -4.81
CA ARG A 169 -12.55 -19.33 -4.65
C ARG A 169 -12.25 -19.86 -3.25
N VAL A 170 -11.54 -20.99 -3.19
CA VAL A 170 -11.29 -21.75 -1.96
C VAL A 170 -9.80 -21.77 -1.66
N TYR A 171 -9.46 -21.62 -0.38
CA TYR A 171 -8.09 -21.75 0.12
C TYR A 171 -8.02 -22.89 1.12
N ARG A 172 -6.88 -23.61 1.14
CA ARG A 172 -6.57 -24.63 2.12
C ARG A 172 -5.58 -24.08 3.14
N VAL A 173 -5.84 -24.31 4.42
CA VAL A 173 -4.95 -23.89 5.50
C VAL A 173 -3.87 -24.96 5.72
N ARG A 174 -2.59 -24.56 5.74
CA ARG A 174 -1.48 -25.46 6.10
C ARG A 174 -1.29 -25.49 7.61
N LEU A 175 -1.42 -26.68 8.20
CA LEU A 175 -1.40 -26.87 9.66
C LEU A 175 0.00 -27.14 10.24
N GLU A 176 0.98 -27.42 9.39
CA GLU A 176 2.37 -27.65 9.79
C GLU A 176 3.05 -26.32 10.20
N ILE A 177 3.47 -26.25 11.47
CA ILE A 177 4.40 -25.23 11.98
C ILE A 177 5.82 -25.71 11.64
N MET A 178 6.67 -24.81 11.14
CA MET A 178 8.11 -25.06 11.03
C MET A 178 8.65 -25.56 12.38
N PRO A 179 9.37 -26.70 12.43
CA PRO A 179 9.96 -27.16 13.68
C PRO A 179 11.03 -26.18 14.18
N GLU A 180 10.87 -25.75 15.43
CA GLU A 180 11.87 -25.14 16.31
C GLU A 180 13.05 -26.11 16.53
N ASN A 181 13.92 -26.27 15.53
CA ASN A 181 15.31 -26.68 15.71
C ASN A 181 15.99 -26.81 14.35
N ARG A 182 16.33 -25.66 13.76
CA ARG A 182 17.60 -25.55 13.04
C ARG A 182 18.21 -24.23 13.45
N SER A 183 19.43 -24.32 13.97
CA SER A 183 20.40 -23.23 13.98
C SER A 183 20.31 -22.48 12.64
N ALA A 184 19.62 -21.35 12.67
CA ALA A 184 19.55 -20.46 11.53
C ALA A 184 20.88 -19.72 11.47
N SER A 185 21.83 -20.30 10.75
CA SER A 185 22.62 -19.49 9.82
C SER A 185 21.63 -18.62 9.04
N PRO A 186 21.90 -17.32 8.84
CA PRO A 186 20.92 -16.36 8.34
C PRO A 186 20.43 -16.80 6.97
N ARG A 187 19.24 -17.40 6.92
CA ARG A 187 18.48 -17.50 5.67
C ARG A 187 17.87 -16.13 5.48
N GLY A 188 18.34 -15.48 4.42
CA GLY A 188 17.98 -14.11 4.09
C GLY A 188 16.47 -13.91 4.02
N VAL A 189 16.12 -12.64 4.23
CA VAL A 189 14.85 -12.00 3.87
C VAL A 189 14.23 -12.72 2.66
N PRO A 190 12.92 -13.07 2.68
CA PRO A 190 12.26 -13.66 1.53
C PRO A 190 12.48 -12.80 0.27
N GLU A 191 13.40 -13.20 -0.59
CA GLU A 191 13.78 -12.53 -1.86
C GLU A 191 12.68 -12.63 -2.94
N ALA A 192 11.54 -13.23 -2.65
CA ALA A 192 10.58 -13.63 -3.68
C ALA A 192 9.75 -12.50 -4.30
N SER A 193 9.84 -11.25 -3.82
CA SER A 193 9.16 -10.11 -4.46
C SER A 193 10.06 -8.95 -4.89
N GLY A 194 11.35 -8.92 -4.49
CA GLY A 194 12.26 -7.80 -4.72
C GLY A 194 11.87 -6.47 -4.04
N LYS A 195 10.62 -6.32 -3.60
CA LYS A 195 10.07 -5.12 -2.97
C LYS A 195 10.73 -4.86 -1.61
N PRO A 196 10.91 -3.60 -1.22
CA PRO A 196 11.41 -3.25 0.10
C PRO A 196 10.42 -3.66 1.18
N SER A 197 10.94 -4.33 2.21
CA SER A 197 10.18 -4.81 3.35
C SER A 197 10.44 -3.98 4.60
N ILE A 198 9.37 -3.61 5.30
CA ILE A 198 9.39 -2.78 6.50
C ILE A 198 8.53 -3.40 7.61
N ALA A 199 9.02 -3.36 8.85
CA ALA A 199 8.19 -3.59 10.03
C ALA A 199 8.16 -2.33 10.90
N VAL A 200 6.99 -2.02 11.45
CA VAL A 200 6.81 -0.97 12.44
C VAL A 200 6.75 -1.62 13.81
N LEU A 201 7.71 -1.29 14.66
CA LEU A 201 7.78 -1.79 16.03
C LEU A 201 6.84 -0.98 16.95
N PRO A 202 6.38 -1.57 18.07
CA PRO A 202 5.64 -0.82 19.09
C PRO A 202 6.43 0.40 19.53
N PHE A 203 5.79 1.57 19.54
CA PHE A 203 6.43 2.78 20.06
C PHE A 203 6.54 2.65 21.58
N GLN A 204 7.67 3.09 22.13
CA GLN A 204 7.90 3.02 23.57
C GLN A 204 7.26 4.21 24.28
N ASP A 205 6.43 3.96 25.29
CA ASP A 205 6.03 5.02 26.23
C ASP A 205 7.18 5.31 27.19
N MET A 206 7.80 6.48 27.03
CA MET A 206 8.86 7.02 27.88
C MET A 206 8.35 8.14 28.80
N SER A 207 7.04 8.19 29.04
CA SER A 207 6.42 9.11 30.00
C SER A 207 6.68 8.65 31.43
N PRO A 208 6.82 9.58 32.41
CA PRO A 208 7.08 9.21 33.81
C PRO A 208 6.00 8.29 34.43
N GLU A 209 4.76 8.43 33.98
CA GLU A 209 3.59 7.72 34.50
C GLU A 209 3.29 6.41 33.73
N MET A 210 3.88 6.22 32.55
CA MET A 210 3.70 5.06 31.65
C MET A 210 2.23 4.67 31.38
N ASP A 211 1.32 5.63 31.38
CA ASP A 211 -0.12 5.44 31.22
C ASP A 211 -0.62 5.73 29.78
N HIS A 212 0.27 6.01 28.82
CA HIS A 212 -0.07 6.32 27.42
C HIS A 212 0.41 5.24 26.45
N GLU A 213 0.62 4.02 26.92
CA GLU A 213 1.04 2.90 26.07
C GLU A 213 0.02 2.59 24.95
N TYR A 214 -1.28 2.77 25.21
CA TYR A 214 -2.32 2.63 24.19
C TYR A 214 -2.17 3.63 23.03
N PHE A 215 -1.68 4.84 23.32
CA PHE A 215 -1.48 5.88 22.32
C PHE A 215 -0.21 5.60 21.50
N ALA A 216 0.85 5.13 22.15
CA ALA A 216 2.07 4.68 21.46
C ALA A 216 1.79 3.48 20.55
N ASP A 217 1.02 2.50 21.03
CA ASP A 217 0.56 1.36 20.23
C ASP A 217 -0.35 1.79 19.08
N GLY A 218 -1.26 2.74 19.32
CA GLY A 218 -2.18 3.30 18.32
C GLY A 218 -1.44 3.96 17.16
N ILE A 219 -0.42 4.78 17.45
CA ILE A 219 0.45 5.37 16.41
C ILE A 219 1.11 4.27 15.57
N ALA A 220 1.69 3.25 16.20
CA ALA A 220 2.36 2.18 15.48
C ALA A 220 1.38 1.39 14.59
N GLU A 221 0.17 1.11 15.08
CA GLU A 221 -0.89 0.42 14.35
C GLU A 221 -1.42 1.22 13.15
N ASP A 222 -1.63 2.51 13.33
CA ASP A 222 -2.09 3.39 12.25
C ASP A 222 -1.00 3.54 11.18
N ILE A 223 0.28 3.66 11.57
CA ILE A 223 1.38 3.71 10.60
C ILE A 223 1.45 2.41 9.79
N ILE A 224 1.27 1.24 10.41
CA ILE A 224 1.20 -0.06 9.69
C ILE A 224 0.06 -0.03 8.68
N THR A 225 -1.11 0.43 9.10
CA THR A 225 -2.31 0.51 8.25
C THR A 225 -2.08 1.44 7.06
N GLU A 226 -1.54 2.63 7.31
CA GLU A 226 -1.29 3.64 6.27
C GLU A 226 -0.14 3.22 5.32
N LEU A 227 0.96 2.66 5.83
CA LEU A 227 2.03 2.14 4.96
C LEU A 227 1.57 0.97 4.11
N SER A 228 0.63 0.15 4.61
CA SER A 228 0.05 -0.98 3.86
C SER A 228 -0.78 -0.54 2.66
N ARG A 229 -1.26 0.71 2.63
CA ARG A 229 -1.92 1.30 1.45
C ARG A 229 -0.95 1.62 0.32
N ASN A 230 0.36 1.62 0.60
CA ASN A 230 1.38 1.77 -0.43
C ASN A 230 1.88 0.38 -0.88
N HIS A 231 1.36 -0.06 -2.01
CA HIS A 231 1.62 -1.37 -2.60
C HIS A 231 3.07 -1.58 -3.10
N ALA A 232 3.91 -0.54 -3.04
CA ALA A 232 5.33 -0.65 -3.30
C ALA A 232 6.13 -1.27 -2.14
N PHE A 233 5.57 -1.32 -0.93
CA PHE A 233 6.22 -1.90 0.24
C PHE A 233 5.61 -3.25 0.61
N PHE A 234 6.45 -4.14 1.15
CA PHE A 234 5.98 -5.25 1.96
C PHE A 234 5.97 -4.80 3.43
N VAL A 235 4.79 -4.64 4.02
CA VAL A 235 4.65 -4.23 5.42
C VAL A 235 4.35 -5.46 6.28
N THR A 236 5.16 -5.70 7.30
CA THR A 236 4.92 -6.81 8.23
C THR A 236 3.67 -6.57 9.07
N ALA A 237 2.93 -7.65 9.29
CA ALA A 237 1.77 -7.68 10.16
C ALA A 237 2.06 -7.15 11.57
N ARG A 238 1.12 -6.38 12.12
CA ARG A 238 1.15 -5.87 13.49
C ARG A 238 1.46 -6.95 14.52
N ASN A 239 0.80 -8.11 14.43
CA ASN A 239 0.98 -9.17 15.43
C ASN A 239 2.41 -9.70 15.46
N SER A 240 3.09 -9.75 14.32
CA SER A 240 4.49 -10.18 14.25
C SER A 240 5.41 -9.15 14.91
N SER A 241 5.25 -7.86 14.60
CA SER A 241 6.12 -6.81 15.16
C SER A 241 5.83 -6.52 16.65
N PHE A 242 4.59 -6.67 17.10
CA PHE A 242 4.20 -6.43 18.49
C PHE A 242 4.70 -7.51 19.47
N THR A 243 5.19 -8.65 18.99
CA THR A 243 5.91 -9.63 19.84
C THR A 243 7.16 -9.05 20.51
N TYR A 244 7.69 -7.92 20.00
CA TYR A 244 8.85 -7.20 20.55
C TYR A 244 8.48 -6.13 21.57
N LYS A 245 7.19 -5.97 21.90
CA LYS A 245 6.74 -5.02 22.93
C LYS A 245 7.40 -5.31 24.27
N GLY A 246 7.93 -4.27 24.91
CA GLY A 246 8.63 -4.37 26.20
C GLY A 246 9.95 -5.15 26.17
N LYS A 247 10.47 -5.52 24.99
CA LYS A 247 11.75 -6.21 24.85
C LYS A 247 12.83 -5.25 24.35
N ALA A 248 14.08 -5.51 24.74
CA ALA A 248 15.21 -4.85 24.12
C ALA A 248 15.31 -5.27 22.65
N VAL A 249 15.28 -4.30 21.74
CA VAL A 249 15.32 -4.53 20.30
C VAL A 249 16.78 -4.50 19.84
N ASP A 250 17.28 -5.64 19.37
CA ASP A 250 18.45 -5.69 18.49
C ASP A 250 17.94 -5.58 17.05
N VAL A 251 18.23 -4.47 16.39
CA VAL A 251 17.75 -4.15 15.03
C VAL A 251 18.04 -5.28 14.05
N LYS A 252 19.25 -5.84 14.04
CA LYS A 252 19.66 -6.88 13.09
C LYS A 252 18.93 -8.19 13.32
N LYS A 253 18.87 -8.60 14.59
CA LYS A 253 18.17 -9.83 14.98
C LYS A 253 16.67 -9.72 14.70
N THR A 254 16.06 -8.62 15.14
CA THR A 254 14.62 -8.36 14.99
C THR A 254 14.21 -8.33 13.53
N ALA A 255 14.97 -7.64 12.67
CA ALA A 255 14.70 -7.61 11.24
C ALA A 255 14.85 -8.98 10.57
N GLY A 256 15.84 -9.78 10.99
CA GLY A 256 16.01 -11.16 10.52
C GLY A 256 14.85 -12.08 10.92
N GLU A 257 14.36 -11.97 12.15
CA GLU A 257 13.22 -12.73 12.65
C GLU A 257 11.89 -12.32 11.99
N LEU A 258 11.70 -11.01 11.75
CA LEU A 258 10.53 -10.47 11.05
C LEU A 258 10.61 -10.59 9.52
N GLY A 259 11.75 -11.01 8.97
CA GLY A 259 11.96 -11.13 7.54
C GLY A 259 11.91 -9.79 6.79
N VAL A 260 12.34 -8.70 7.42
CA VAL A 260 12.31 -7.34 6.84
C VAL A 260 13.69 -6.74 6.68
N ARG A 261 13.82 -5.78 5.76
CA ARG A 261 15.05 -4.99 5.60
C ARG A 261 15.04 -3.73 6.47
N TYR A 262 13.88 -3.09 6.60
CA TYR A 262 13.73 -1.83 7.30
C TYR A 262 12.93 -2.01 8.58
N LEU A 263 13.34 -1.29 9.63
CA LEU A 263 12.59 -1.17 10.88
C LEU A 263 12.24 0.29 11.11
N LEU A 264 10.97 0.55 11.40
CA LEU A 264 10.50 1.81 11.94
C LEU A 264 10.24 1.62 13.42
N GLU A 265 10.92 2.41 14.25
CA GLU A 265 10.70 2.41 15.69
C GLU A 265 10.55 3.83 16.20
N GLY A 266 10.03 3.97 17.41
CA GLY A 266 9.79 5.27 17.98
C GLY A 266 9.50 5.26 19.47
N SER A 267 9.34 6.45 20.00
CA SER A 267 8.97 6.65 21.40
C SER A 267 8.02 7.82 21.54
N VAL A 268 7.19 7.76 22.57
CA VAL A 268 6.27 8.80 22.98
C VAL A 268 6.65 9.24 24.38
N ARG A 269 6.66 10.56 24.63
CA ARG A 269 6.82 11.12 25.97
C ARG A 269 5.84 12.26 26.17
N LYS A 270 4.99 12.13 27.18
CA LYS A 270 4.07 13.19 27.61
C LYS A 270 4.64 13.97 28.79
N GLY A 271 4.42 15.27 28.78
CA GLY A 271 4.68 16.17 29.89
C GLY A 271 3.61 17.27 29.96
N GLY A 272 2.71 17.17 30.94
CA GLY A 272 1.56 18.08 31.05
C GLY A 272 0.66 17.99 29.81
N LYS A 273 0.45 19.12 29.13
CA LYS A 273 -0.31 19.22 27.87
C LYS A 273 0.54 19.06 26.60
N ARG A 274 1.80 18.62 26.72
CA ARG A 274 2.67 18.45 25.55
C ARG A 274 3.04 16.99 25.37
N ILE A 275 3.06 16.56 24.13
CA ILE A 275 3.53 15.25 23.74
C ILE A 275 4.68 15.39 22.76
N ARG A 276 5.68 14.54 22.97
CA ARG A 276 6.84 14.43 22.11
C ARG A 276 6.88 13.03 21.53
N ILE A 277 6.89 12.94 20.21
CA ILE A 277 7.04 11.70 19.49
C ILE A 277 8.38 11.72 18.78
N THR A 278 9.15 10.64 18.88
CA THR A 278 10.33 10.41 18.04
C THR A 278 10.08 9.20 17.17
N ALA A 279 10.40 9.28 15.90
CA ALA A 279 10.31 8.15 14.98
C ALA A 279 11.61 8.04 14.18
N GLN A 280 12.05 6.83 13.90
CA GLN A 280 13.27 6.57 13.14
C GLN A 280 13.17 5.33 12.27
N LEU A 281 13.60 5.48 11.02
CA LEU A 281 13.68 4.43 10.01
C LEU A 281 15.12 3.94 9.92
N ILE A 282 15.33 2.63 10.07
CA ILE A 282 16.65 2.00 10.16
C ILE A 282 16.77 0.94 9.06
N ASP A 283 17.88 0.97 8.30
CA ASP A 283 18.28 -0.13 7.42
C ASP A 283 18.94 -1.20 8.30
N ALA A 284 18.24 -2.31 8.54
CA ALA A 284 18.69 -3.33 9.47
C ALA A 284 19.89 -4.14 8.96
N VAL A 285 20.17 -4.14 7.66
CA VAL A 285 21.36 -4.82 7.10
C VAL A 285 22.62 -4.06 7.50
N THR A 286 22.60 -2.74 7.34
CA THR A 286 23.75 -1.88 7.65
C THR A 286 23.78 -1.43 9.11
N GLY A 287 22.64 -1.34 9.77
CA GLY A 287 22.46 -0.72 11.09
C GLY A 287 22.42 0.82 11.05
N ASN A 288 22.36 1.43 9.86
CA ASN A 288 22.33 2.88 9.72
C ASN A 288 20.90 3.43 9.82
N HIS A 289 20.77 4.59 10.46
CA HIS A 289 19.54 5.38 10.38
C HIS A 289 19.40 5.95 8.98
N VAL A 290 18.29 5.60 8.31
CA VAL A 290 17.89 6.18 7.03
C VAL A 290 17.30 7.57 7.30
N TRP A 291 16.43 7.66 8.30
CA TRP A 291 15.74 8.87 8.70
C TRP A 291 15.42 8.83 10.19
N ALA A 292 15.39 10.00 10.84
CA ALA A 292 14.91 10.16 12.20
C ALA A 292 14.35 11.57 12.38
N GLU A 293 13.20 11.67 13.06
CA GLU A 293 12.56 12.95 13.31
C GLU A 293 11.89 12.97 14.68
N ARG A 294 11.69 14.21 15.16
CA ARG A 294 11.02 14.50 16.42
C ARG A 294 9.88 15.47 16.17
N TYR A 295 8.73 15.12 16.72
CA TYR A 295 7.51 15.89 16.67
C TYR A 295 7.16 16.35 18.08
N ASP A 296 6.91 17.64 18.24
CA ASP A 296 6.36 18.23 19.47
C ASP A 296 4.95 18.75 19.16
N ARG A 297 3.95 18.34 19.94
CA ARG A 297 2.54 18.72 19.79
C ARG A 297 1.89 19.08 21.13
N GLU A 298 0.90 19.96 21.07
CA GLU A 298 0.01 20.21 22.20
C GLU A 298 -1.14 19.19 22.18
N LEU A 299 -1.44 18.61 23.34
CA LEU A 299 -2.36 17.50 23.52
C LEU A 299 -3.72 18.03 23.98
N ASP A 300 -4.44 18.63 23.03
CA ASP A 300 -5.83 19.07 23.24
C ASP A 300 -6.82 17.95 22.87
N ASP A 301 -6.61 17.31 21.70
CA ASP A 301 -7.32 16.10 21.28
C ASP A 301 -6.30 15.02 20.90
N ILE A 302 -6.31 13.93 21.64
CA ILE A 302 -5.34 12.84 21.48
C ILE A 302 -5.50 12.11 20.14
N PHE A 303 -6.73 11.97 19.63
CA PHE A 303 -6.98 11.28 18.36
C PHE A 303 -6.59 12.17 17.17
N ALA A 304 -6.89 13.46 17.23
CA ALA A 304 -6.45 14.40 16.19
C ALA A 304 -4.91 14.47 16.10
N VAL A 305 -4.23 14.47 17.25
CA VAL A 305 -2.76 14.42 17.29
C VAL A 305 -2.24 13.10 16.74
N GLN A 306 -2.89 11.97 17.05
CA GLN A 306 -2.53 10.66 16.50
C GLN A 306 -2.63 10.66 14.98
N ASP A 307 -3.76 11.08 14.41
CA ASP A 307 -4.00 11.13 12.97
C ASP A 307 -2.97 12.04 12.26
N GLU A 308 -2.72 13.24 12.81
CA GLU A 308 -1.76 14.19 12.26
C GLU A 308 -0.33 13.62 12.25
N ILE A 309 0.09 12.99 13.35
CA ILE A 309 1.42 12.39 13.50
C ILE A 309 1.59 11.19 12.59
N THR A 310 0.59 10.31 12.51
CA THR A 310 0.60 9.17 11.58
C THR A 310 0.77 9.65 10.15
N ALA A 311 -0.07 10.59 9.69
CA ALA A 311 0.03 11.14 8.35
C ALA A 311 1.40 11.77 8.06
N SER A 312 1.96 12.50 9.03
CA SER A 312 3.29 13.13 8.92
C SER A 312 4.41 12.08 8.81
N ILE A 313 4.37 11.02 9.64
CA ILE A 313 5.39 9.96 9.62
C ILE A 313 5.30 9.18 8.31
N VAL A 314 4.11 8.76 7.89
CA VAL A 314 3.91 7.95 6.67
C VAL A 314 4.30 8.75 5.43
N GLY A 315 3.92 10.03 5.38
CA GLY A 315 4.23 10.95 4.27
C GLY A 315 5.73 11.12 4.02
N VAL A 316 6.56 10.94 5.06
CA VAL A 316 8.04 11.04 4.98
C VAL A 316 8.72 9.68 4.87
N VAL A 317 8.28 8.67 5.63
CA VAL A 317 8.90 7.33 5.65
C VAL A 317 8.88 6.67 4.29
N ALA A 318 7.78 6.80 3.55
CA ALA A 318 7.66 6.18 2.23
C ALA A 318 8.68 6.75 1.21
N PRO A 319 8.79 8.09 1.02
CA PRO A 319 9.85 8.69 0.22
C PRO A 319 11.28 8.37 0.69
N GLU A 320 11.55 8.42 2.00
CA GLU A 320 12.90 8.14 2.54
C GLU A 320 13.33 6.71 2.28
N LEU A 321 12.41 5.75 2.43
CA LEU A 321 12.67 4.36 2.11
C LEU A 321 12.97 4.19 0.61
N MET A 322 12.16 4.82 -0.26
CA MET A 322 12.40 4.80 -1.71
C MET A 322 13.75 5.41 -2.07
N GLY A 323 14.12 6.52 -1.43
CA GLY A 323 15.43 7.15 -1.58
C GLY A 323 16.58 6.20 -1.19
N ALA A 324 16.46 5.48 -0.08
CA ALA A 324 17.44 4.49 0.35
C ALA A 324 17.58 3.35 -0.66
N GLU A 325 16.46 2.86 -1.20
CA GLU A 325 16.41 1.81 -2.23
C GLU A 325 17.05 2.27 -3.56
N MET A 326 16.81 3.50 -3.98
CA MET A 326 17.47 4.10 -5.15
C MET A 326 18.98 4.18 -4.95
N GLN A 327 19.47 4.60 -3.77
CA GLN A 327 20.91 4.64 -3.49
C GLN A 327 21.53 3.23 -3.46
N ARG A 328 20.79 2.24 -2.95
CA ARG A 328 21.21 0.83 -2.95
C ARG A 328 21.38 0.31 -4.37
N ALA A 329 20.37 0.47 -5.22
CA ALA A 329 20.41 0.05 -6.61
C ALA A 329 21.54 0.71 -7.41
N ARG A 330 21.85 1.99 -7.14
CA ARG A 330 22.94 2.72 -7.79
C ARG A 330 24.34 2.18 -7.46
N ARG A 331 24.52 1.57 -6.29
CA ARG A 331 25.81 1.02 -5.85
C ARG A 331 26.07 -0.38 -6.43
N LYS A 332 25.03 -1.06 -6.91
CA LYS A 332 25.14 -2.38 -7.54
C LYS A 332 25.69 -2.27 -8.96
N ASP A 333 26.42 -3.30 -9.38
CA ASP A 333 26.83 -3.44 -10.77
C ASP A 333 25.57 -3.58 -11.66
N PRO A 334 25.46 -2.86 -12.80
CA PRO A 334 24.30 -2.93 -13.68
C PRO A 334 23.88 -4.35 -14.10
N SER A 335 24.84 -5.28 -14.17
CA SER A 335 24.59 -6.68 -14.55
C SER A 335 24.00 -7.55 -13.43
N SER A 336 24.02 -7.07 -12.19
CA SER A 336 23.51 -7.78 -11.00
C SER A 336 22.19 -7.20 -10.46
N LEU A 337 21.58 -6.28 -11.18
CA LEU A 337 20.29 -5.69 -10.80
C LEU A 337 19.16 -6.70 -11.02
N ASP A 338 18.34 -6.91 -9.99
CA ASP A 338 17.03 -7.53 -10.14
C ASP A 338 15.99 -6.54 -10.72
N ALA A 339 14.76 -7.00 -10.98
CA ALA A 339 13.71 -6.16 -11.56
C ALA A 339 13.42 -4.91 -10.70
N TRP A 340 13.49 -5.04 -9.37
CA TRP A 340 13.26 -3.93 -8.45
C TRP A 340 14.42 -2.94 -8.44
N ASP A 341 15.66 -3.41 -8.36
CA ASP A 341 16.84 -2.57 -8.46
C ASP A 341 16.87 -1.80 -9.79
N SER A 342 16.53 -2.49 -10.89
CA SER A 342 16.42 -1.88 -12.22
C SER A 342 15.40 -0.74 -12.22
N VAL A 343 14.17 -0.94 -11.69
CA VAL A 343 13.19 0.14 -11.64
C VAL A 343 13.57 1.26 -10.68
N MET A 344 14.25 0.97 -9.56
CA MET A 344 14.76 2.01 -8.65
C MET A 344 15.83 2.87 -9.31
N ARG A 345 16.71 2.26 -10.11
CA ARG A 345 17.70 2.99 -10.90
C ARG A 345 17.03 3.80 -12.02
N ALA A 346 16.00 3.24 -12.66
CA ALA A 346 15.19 3.94 -13.65
C ALA A 346 14.54 5.19 -13.04
N ASN A 347 13.89 5.05 -11.88
CA ASN A 347 13.25 6.14 -11.15
C ASN A 347 14.26 7.24 -10.79
N TRP A 348 15.46 6.87 -10.30
CA TRP A 348 16.51 7.85 -9.98
C TRP A 348 16.91 8.71 -11.18
N HIS A 349 17.07 8.07 -12.34
CA HIS A 349 17.36 8.79 -13.58
C HIS A 349 16.17 9.66 -14.01
N ALA A 350 14.95 9.13 -13.92
CA ALA A 350 13.74 9.84 -14.32
C ALA A 350 13.66 11.22 -13.64
N TRP A 351 13.80 11.27 -12.32
CA TRP A 351 13.72 12.51 -11.53
C TRP A 351 14.80 13.57 -11.78
N ARG A 352 15.77 13.30 -12.67
CA ARG A 352 16.75 14.30 -13.13
C ARG A 352 16.27 15.12 -14.31
N LEU A 353 15.19 14.75 -14.99
CA LEU A 353 14.52 15.58 -15.99
C LEU A 353 15.41 16.07 -17.15
N THR A 354 16.55 15.44 -17.43
CA THR A 354 17.38 15.71 -18.62
C THR A 354 17.14 14.65 -19.68
N GLU A 355 17.40 14.99 -20.95
CA GLU A 355 17.24 14.04 -22.06
C GLU A 355 18.07 12.77 -21.84
N GLU A 356 19.36 12.94 -21.52
CA GLU A 356 20.28 11.84 -21.25
C GLU A 356 19.75 10.93 -20.13
N HIS A 357 19.25 11.52 -19.05
CA HIS A 357 18.72 10.73 -17.94
C HIS A 357 17.37 10.08 -18.26
N CYS A 358 16.49 10.69 -19.06
CA CYS A 358 15.29 10.02 -19.56
C CYS A 358 15.65 8.79 -20.40
N VAL A 359 16.69 8.86 -21.24
CA VAL A 359 17.18 7.71 -22.01
C VAL A 359 17.68 6.59 -21.09
N GLN A 360 18.47 6.92 -20.07
CA GLN A 360 18.91 5.92 -19.08
C GLN A 360 17.73 5.35 -18.26
N ALA A 361 16.76 6.18 -17.90
CA ALA A 361 15.58 5.76 -17.16
C ALA A 361 14.79 4.70 -17.94
N ARG A 362 14.51 4.95 -19.22
CA ARG A 362 13.85 3.97 -20.10
C ARG A 362 14.65 2.68 -20.21
N LYS A 363 15.97 2.76 -20.41
CA LYS A 363 16.83 1.57 -20.51
C LYS A 363 16.72 0.67 -19.27
N PHE A 364 16.74 1.24 -18.07
CA PHE A 364 16.60 0.45 -16.85
C PHE A 364 15.15 0.00 -16.60
N ALA A 365 14.15 0.76 -17.04
CA ALA A 365 12.76 0.34 -16.99
C ALA A 365 12.48 -0.83 -17.96
N ASP A 366 13.06 -0.80 -19.16
CA ASP A 366 13.03 -1.91 -20.12
C ASP A 366 13.69 -3.16 -19.51
N GLN A 367 14.88 -3.03 -18.90
CA GLN A 367 15.53 -4.13 -18.17
C GLN A 367 14.64 -4.69 -17.05
N ALA A 368 13.93 -3.83 -16.30
CA ALA A 368 13.00 -4.26 -15.27
C ALA A 368 11.81 -5.05 -15.86
N LEU A 369 11.27 -4.63 -17.01
CA LEU A 369 10.17 -5.31 -17.70
C LEU A 369 10.60 -6.60 -18.39
N GLU A 370 11.85 -6.71 -18.82
CA GLU A 370 12.43 -7.97 -19.30
C GLU A 370 12.54 -9.02 -18.17
N LEU A 371 12.91 -8.58 -16.96
CA LEU A 371 13.02 -9.44 -15.78
C LEU A 371 11.65 -9.76 -15.15
N ASP A 372 10.76 -8.79 -15.08
CA ASP A 372 9.37 -8.94 -14.62
C ASP A 372 8.40 -8.10 -15.49
N PRO A 373 7.71 -8.73 -16.45
CA PRO A 373 6.73 -8.05 -17.30
C PRO A 373 5.52 -7.47 -16.57
N ARG A 374 5.36 -7.77 -15.27
CA ARG A 374 4.30 -7.25 -14.39
C ARG A 374 4.78 -6.11 -13.49
N MET A 375 6.00 -5.61 -13.69
CA MET A 375 6.55 -4.47 -12.95
C MET A 375 5.84 -3.15 -13.34
N ALA A 376 4.66 -2.90 -12.77
CA ALA A 376 3.84 -1.71 -13.05
C ALA A 376 4.63 -0.40 -12.92
N ARG A 377 5.52 -0.30 -11.92
CA ARG A 377 6.34 0.89 -11.69
C ARG A 377 7.32 1.20 -12.83
N ALA A 378 7.80 0.19 -13.56
CA ALA A 378 8.63 0.43 -14.73
C ALA A 378 7.81 1.10 -15.84
N MET A 379 6.55 0.69 -16.02
CA MET A 379 5.62 1.34 -16.95
C MET A 379 5.30 2.78 -16.53
N VAL A 380 5.16 3.04 -15.22
CA VAL A 380 5.02 4.40 -14.67
C VAL A 380 6.23 5.27 -15.04
N VAL A 381 7.46 4.75 -14.91
CA VAL A 381 8.68 5.49 -15.30
C VAL A 381 8.67 5.81 -16.80
N HIS A 382 8.31 4.86 -17.67
CA HIS A 382 8.19 5.13 -19.11
C HIS A 382 7.19 6.26 -19.42
N ALA A 383 5.98 6.17 -18.85
CA ALA A 383 4.95 7.18 -19.05
C ALA A 383 5.39 8.56 -18.55
N THR A 384 6.09 8.60 -17.41
CA THR A 384 6.61 9.83 -16.83
C THR A 384 7.66 10.48 -17.74
N CYS A 385 8.62 9.70 -18.26
CA CYS A 385 9.61 10.20 -19.21
C CYS A 385 8.98 10.69 -20.52
N ASP A 386 7.88 10.09 -20.98
CA ASP A 386 7.15 10.55 -22.17
C ASP A 386 6.46 11.90 -21.93
N ILE A 387 5.87 12.10 -20.75
CA ILE A 387 5.29 13.40 -20.37
C ILE A 387 6.36 14.50 -20.38
N TRP A 388 7.54 14.24 -19.81
CA TRP A 388 8.61 15.25 -19.77
C TRP A 388 9.17 15.56 -21.15
N ASP A 389 9.30 14.56 -22.01
CA ASP A 389 9.74 14.77 -23.39
C ASP A 389 8.76 15.66 -24.17
N VAL A 390 7.45 15.48 -23.95
CA VAL A 390 6.43 16.38 -24.48
C VAL A 390 6.56 17.80 -23.89
N LEU A 391 6.71 17.91 -22.57
CA LEU A 391 6.79 19.19 -21.87
C LEU A 391 8.02 20.03 -22.25
N TYR A 392 9.12 19.37 -22.60
CA TYR A 392 10.41 20.01 -22.88
C TYR A 392 10.85 19.87 -24.35
N ALA A 393 9.93 19.49 -25.24
CA ALA A 393 10.15 19.39 -26.67
C ALA A 393 11.33 18.48 -27.05
N ARG A 394 11.40 17.31 -26.43
CA ARG A 394 12.43 16.28 -26.67
C ARG A 394 11.81 15.07 -27.36
N GLY A 395 12.58 14.39 -28.20
CA GLY A 395 12.14 13.17 -28.86
C GLY A 395 11.15 13.38 -30.02
N GLY A 396 10.23 12.43 -30.18
CA GLY A 396 9.33 12.35 -31.34
C GLY A 396 8.10 13.26 -31.29
N HIS A 397 7.12 13.01 -32.17
CA HIS A 397 5.89 13.80 -32.24
C HIS A 397 5.09 13.71 -30.92
N PRO A 398 4.66 14.83 -30.29
CA PRO A 398 4.01 14.83 -28.98
C PRO A 398 2.82 13.87 -28.86
N GLY A 399 1.98 13.79 -29.88
CA GLY A 399 0.83 12.87 -29.89
C GLY A 399 1.22 11.38 -29.81
N GLN A 400 2.36 10.98 -30.38
CA GLN A 400 2.85 9.60 -30.30
C GLN A 400 3.42 9.30 -28.91
N LEU A 401 4.15 10.25 -28.34
CA LEU A 401 4.68 10.15 -26.98
C LEU A 401 3.54 10.02 -25.95
N LEU A 402 2.51 10.86 -26.05
CA LEU A 402 1.34 10.78 -25.15
C LEU A 402 0.54 9.49 -25.35
N ALA A 403 0.42 8.98 -26.58
CA ALA A 403 -0.23 7.70 -26.83
C ALA A 403 0.52 6.53 -26.15
N ARG A 404 1.86 6.51 -26.25
CA ARG A 404 2.69 5.53 -25.55
C ARG A 404 2.60 5.66 -24.04
N ALA A 405 2.64 6.89 -23.51
CA ALA A 405 2.48 7.16 -22.09
C ALA A 405 1.12 6.64 -21.57
N GLN A 406 0.06 6.87 -22.33
CA GLN A 406 -1.29 6.41 -22.02
C GLN A 406 -1.36 4.88 -21.96
N GLU A 407 -0.77 4.19 -22.95
CA GLU A 407 -0.72 2.73 -22.98
C GLU A 407 -0.01 2.17 -21.75
N MET A 408 1.19 2.67 -21.44
CA MET A 408 1.98 2.22 -20.29
C MET A 408 1.28 2.48 -18.95
N ALA A 409 0.74 3.69 -18.76
CA ALA A 409 0.04 4.05 -17.54
C ALA A 409 -1.28 3.26 -17.37
N THR A 410 -1.99 2.99 -18.46
CA THR A 410 -3.22 2.17 -18.41
C THR A 410 -2.88 0.73 -18.01
N ARG A 411 -1.85 0.14 -18.62
CA ARG A 411 -1.41 -1.22 -18.32
C ARG A 411 -0.90 -1.36 -16.88
N ALA A 412 -0.24 -0.33 -16.35
CA ALA A 412 0.16 -0.30 -14.93
C ALA A 412 -1.05 -0.41 -13.99
N VAL A 413 -2.12 0.34 -14.26
CA VAL A 413 -3.38 0.28 -13.51
C VAL A 413 -4.10 -1.05 -13.69
N GLU A 414 -4.02 -1.67 -14.87
CA GLU A 414 -4.61 -3.00 -15.11
C GLU A 414 -3.90 -4.12 -14.34
N LEU A 415 -2.59 -3.99 -14.11
CA LEU A 415 -1.80 -4.95 -13.32
C LEU A 415 -2.13 -4.89 -11.82
N ASP A 416 -2.36 -3.69 -11.30
CA ASP A 416 -2.85 -3.47 -9.94
C ASP A 416 -3.77 -2.25 -9.89
N GLY A 417 -5.09 -2.51 -9.88
CA GLY A 417 -6.10 -1.46 -9.82
C GLY A 417 -6.10 -0.66 -8.52
N ARG A 418 -5.33 -1.08 -7.51
CA ARG A 418 -5.13 -0.38 -6.23
C ARG A 418 -3.75 0.28 -6.13
N ASP A 419 -3.00 0.40 -7.22
CA ASP A 419 -1.76 1.18 -7.23
C ASP A 419 -2.06 2.68 -7.41
N ALA A 420 -1.92 3.44 -6.31
CA ALA A 420 -2.16 4.89 -6.30
C ALA A 420 -1.17 5.67 -7.19
N GLU A 421 0.08 5.22 -7.33
CA GLU A 421 1.08 5.88 -8.17
C GLU A 421 0.76 5.67 -9.66
N ALA A 422 0.29 4.47 -10.03
CA ALA A 422 -0.18 4.17 -11.37
C ALA A 422 -1.41 5.02 -11.77
N HIS A 423 -2.39 5.17 -10.86
CA HIS A 423 -3.52 6.09 -11.11
C HIS A 423 -3.07 7.54 -11.19
N THR A 424 -2.11 7.96 -10.36
CA THR A 424 -1.56 9.33 -10.38
C THR A 424 -0.94 9.64 -11.74
N ILE A 425 -0.05 8.77 -12.24
CA ILE A 425 0.60 9.04 -13.54
C ILE A 425 -0.39 8.96 -14.69
N LEU A 426 -1.39 8.07 -14.63
CA LEU A 426 -2.46 8.01 -15.63
C LEU A 426 -3.28 9.32 -15.65
N GLY A 427 -3.54 9.90 -14.48
CA GLY A 427 -4.13 11.22 -14.34
C GLY A 427 -3.25 12.32 -14.94
N GLY A 428 -1.94 12.26 -14.72
CA GLY A 428 -0.95 13.14 -15.34
C GLY A 428 -0.94 13.02 -16.87
N VAL A 429 -0.94 11.81 -17.42
CA VAL A 429 -1.04 11.60 -18.88
C VAL A 429 -2.33 12.21 -19.43
N ALA A 430 -3.47 11.95 -18.78
CA ALA A 430 -4.75 12.51 -19.20
C ALA A 430 -4.74 14.06 -19.19
N LEU A 431 -4.08 14.69 -18.21
CA LEU A 431 -3.88 16.14 -18.17
C LEU A 431 -3.13 16.65 -19.40
N PHE A 432 -2.01 16.01 -19.75
CA PHE A 432 -1.20 16.38 -20.92
C PHE A 432 -1.91 16.07 -22.26
N MET A 433 -2.82 15.09 -22.26
CA MET A 433 -3.76 14.85 -23.37
C MET A 433 -4.95 15.82 -23.39
N ARG A 434 -5.01 16.79 -22.47
CA ARG A 434 -6.10 17.78 -22.31
C ARG A 434 -7.46 17.13 -21.99
N ARG A 435 -7.45 15.95 -21.37
CA ARG A 435 -8.63 15.22 -20.88
C ARG A 435 -8.84 15.50 -19.39
N TYR A 436 -9.17 16.74 -19.07
CA TYR A 436 -9.20 17.24 -17.69
C TYR A 436 -10.12 16.42 -16.76
N ASP A 437 -11.32 16.07 -17.22
CA ASP A 437 -12.27 15.29 -16.40
C ASP A 437 -11.77 13.86 -16.12
N GLU A 438 -11.03 13.26 -17.04
CA GLU A 438 -10.38 11.97 -16.82
C GLU A 438 -9.21 12.12 -15.84
N SER A 439 -8.41 13.18 -16.00
CA SER A 439 -7.29 13.49 -15.11
C SER A 439 -7.73 13.57 -13.65
N PHE A 440 -8.74 14.40 -13.35
CA PHE A 440 -9.23 14.57 -11.98
C PHE A 440 -9.82 13.28 -11.39
N ARG A 441 -10.63 12.54 -12.16
CA ARG A 441 -11.16 11.25 -11.68
C ARG A 441 -10.06 10.25 -11.31
N ARG A 442 -8.95 10.22 -12.05
CA ARG A 442 -7.82 9.33 -11.76
C ARG A 442 -7.04 9.78 -10.53
N LEU A 443 -6.83 11.09 -10.37
CA LEU A 443 -6.19 11.66 -9.20
C LEU A 443 -7.05 11.46 -7.92
N ASP A 444 -8.36 11.63 -8.01
CA ASP A 444 -9.29 11.34 -6.91
C ASP A 444 -9.26 9.86 -6.53
N THR A 445 -9.16 8.96 -7.53
CA THR A 445 -9.02 7.52 -7.28
C THR A 445 -7.70 7.22 -6.55
N ALA A 446 -6.59 7.83 -6.97
CA ALA A 446 -5.30 7.70 -6.31
C ALA A 446 -5.35 8.15 -4.83
N LEU A 447 -5.98 9.29 -4.57
CA LEU A 447 -6.15 9.82 -3.20
C LEU A 447 -7.14 9.01 -2.37
N THR A 448 -8.13 8.37 -2.98
CA THR A 448 -9.03 7.42 -2.29
C THR A 448 -8.27 6.17 -1.84
N ILE A 449 -7.33 5.69 -2.66
CA ILE A 449 -6.47 4.54 -2.34
C ILE A 449 -5.44 4.93 -1.27
N ASN A 450 -4.76 6.06 -1.45
CA ASN A 450 -3.74 6.55 -0.54
C ASN A 450 -3.86 8.07 -0.35
N PRO A 451 -4.57 8.52 0.70
CA PRO A 451 -4.74 9.95 1.01
C PRO A 451 -3.44 10.67 1.36
N ASN A 452 -2.43 9.93 1.84
CA ASN A 452 -1.13 10.45 2.28
C ASN A 452 -0.09 10.46 1.14
N LEU A 453 -0.49 10.19 -0.11
CA LEU A 453 0.41 10.22 -1.26
C LEU A 453 0.67 11.67 -1.71
N ALA A 454 1.73 12.28 -1.19
CA ALA A 454 2.15 13.64 -1.57
C ALA A 454 2.31 13.82 -3.10
N PHE A 455 2.74 12.77 -3.80
CA PHE A 455 2.85 12.77 -5.26
C PHE A 455 1.49 12.96 -5.98
N ALA A 456 0.42 12.36 -5.46
CA ALA A 456 -0.94 12.51 -6.01
C ALA A 456 -1.48 13.92 -5.75
N HIS A 457 -1.27 14.46 -4.55
CA HIS A 457 -1.59 15.85 -4.22
C HIS A 457 -0.83 16.84 -5.10
N MET A 458 0.46 16.61 -5.35
CA MET A 458 1.27 17.44 -6.24
C MET A 458 0.72 17.46 -7.67
N TRP A 459 0.43 16.28 -8.25
CA TRP A 459 -0.13 16.18 -9.60
C TRP A 459 -1.57 16.73 -9.70
N GLY A 460 -2.39 16.49 -8.68
CA GLY A 460 -3.75 17.03 -8.58
C GLY A 460 -3.75 18.55 -8.51
N GLY A 461 -2.92 19.10 -7.64
CA GLY A 461 -2.69 20.53 -7.53
C GLY A 461 -2.17 21.17 -8.82
N GLY A 462 -1.23 20.52 -9.51
CA GLY A 462 -0.77 20.96 -10.83
C GLY A 462 -1.87 20.93 -11.90
N GLY A 463 -2.72 19.91 -11.90
CA GLY A 463 -3.90 19.83 -12.76
C GLY A 463 -4.91 20.95 -12.48
N TYR A 464 -5.15 21.27 -11.20
CA TYR A 464 -5.99 22.41 -10.80
C TYR A 464 -5.39 23.74 -11.24
N ALA A 465 -4.08 23.95 -11.04
CA ALA A 465 -3.39 25.16 -11.48
C ALA A 465 -3.54 25.36 -13.00
N LEU A 466 -3.23 24.33 -13.79
CA LEU A 466 -3.29 24.38 -15.25
C LEU A 466 -4.73 24.42 -15.81
N SER A 467 -5.74 24.18 -14.98
CA SER A 467 -7.14 24.28 -15.36
C SER A 467 -7.84 25.56 -14.88
N GLY A 468 -7.12 26.45 -14.19
CA GLY A 468 -7.64 27.72 -13.67
C GLY A 468 -8.39 27.60 -12.34
N ASN A 469 -8.25 26.49 -11.62
CA ASN A 469 -8.82 26.31 -10.28
C ASN A 469 -7.75 26.52 -9.20
N SER A 470 -7.29 27.77 -9.08
CA SER A 470 -6.14 28.13 -8.26
C SER A 470 -6.36 27.91 -6.76
N GLU A 471 -7.60 27.98 -6.27
CA GLU A 471 -7.93 27.69 -4.86
C GLU A 471 -7.66 26.22 -4.52
N ASN A 472 -8.25 25.28 -5.26
CA ASN A 472 -8.01 23.85 -5.07
C ASN A 472 -6.55 23.48 -5.35
N ALA A 473 -5.89 24.18 -6.28
CA ALA A 473 -4.46 24.02 -6.52
C ALA A 473 -3.65 24.34 -5.26
N ARG A 474 -3.89 25.51 -4.65
CA ARG A 474 -3.19 25.93 -3.43
C ARG A 474 -3.44 24.99 -2.26
N GLU A 475 -4.67 24.51 -2.08
CA GLU A 475 -5.01 23.55 -1.02
C GLU A 475 -4.22 22.25 -1.20
N SER A 476 -4.33 21.61 -2.37
CA SER A 476 -3.69 20.32 -2.62
C SER A 476 -2.17 20.41 -2.64
N LEU A 477 -1.58 21.47 -3.20
CA LEU A 477 -0.12 21.66 -3.21
C LEU A 477 0.45 21.94 -1.80
N LYS A 478 -0.27 22.69 -0.95
CA LYS A 478 0.12 22.88 0.45
C LYS A 478 0.02 21.58 1.23
N GLU A 479 -0.98 20.74 0.92
CA GLU A 479 -1.10 19.42 1.52
C GLU A 479 0.07 18.51 1.12
N ALA A 480 0.49 18.53 -0.15
CA ALA A 480 1.70 17.82 -0.58
C ALA A 480 2.95 18.25 0.21
N LEU A 481 3.15 19.56 0.41
CA LEU A 481 4.25 20.10 1.23
C LEU A 481 4.10 19.75 2.71
N ARG A 482 2.88 19.65 3.24
CA ARG A 482 2.63 19.24 4.63
C ARG A 482 2.99 17.78 4.86
N LEU A 483 2.63 16.91 3.92
CA LEU A 483 2.88 15.47 3.97
C LEU A 483 4.37 15.14 3.78
N SER A 484 5.06 15.84 2.88
CA SER A 484 6.49 15.61 2.60
C SER A 484 7.27 16.94 2.50
N PRO A 485 7.52 17.63 3.63
CA PRO A 485 8.09 18.99 3.63
C PRO A 485 9.54 19.07 3.14
N ARG A 486 10.27 17.96 3.22
CA ARG A 486 11.68 17.87 2.83
C ARG A 486 11.92 17.09 1.54
N ASP A 487 10.86 16.77 0.80
CA ASP A 487 10.99 16.04 -0.46
C ASP A 487 11.93 16.79 -1.43
N PRO A 488 13.00 16.14 -1.92
CA PRO A 488 13.85 16.74 -2.95
C PRO A 488 13.10 17.09 -4.25
N ALA A 489 11.94 16.48 -4.50
CA ALA A 489 11.08 16.76 -5.65
C ALA A 489 10.12 17.96 -5.46
N ASN A 490 10.12 18.62 -4.28
CA ASN A 490 9.23 19.76 -3.99
C ASN A 490 9.41 20.97 -4.93
N TYR A 491 10.46 21.00 -5.77
CA TYR A 491 10.59 21.97 -6.86
C TYR A 491 9.40 21.94 -7.83
N TRP A 492 8.76 20.78 -8.05
CA TRP A 492 7.51 20.68 -8.84
C TRP A 492 6.34 21.35 -8.12
N THR A 493 6.17 21.08 -6.83
CA THR A 493 5.11 21.66 -6.01
C THR A 493 5.20 23.19 -6.00
N TYR A 494 6.41 23.74 -5.84
CA TYR A 494 6.64 25.18 -5.93
C TYR A 494 6.36 25.74 -7.33
N ALA A 495 6.78 25.07 -8.41
CA ALA A 495 6.46 25.53 -9.75
C ALA A 495 4.95 25.51 -10.05
N PHE A 496 4.21 24.51 -9.56
CA PHE A 496 2.75 24.48 -9.72
C PHE A 496 2.05 25.57 -8.91
N LEU A 497 2.54 25.89 -7.70
CA LEU A 497 2.04 27.05 -6.95
C LEU A 497 2.27 28.33 -7.75
N GLY A 498 3.46 28.51 -8.32
CA GLY A 498 3.76 29.67 -9.15
C GLY A 498 2.93 29.74 -10.44
N LEU A 499 2.60 28.59 -11.05
CA LEU A 499 1.68 28.54 -12.19
C LEU A 499 0.24 28.93 -11.77
N ALA A 500 -0.23 28.52 -10.59
CA ALA A 500 -1.52 28.96 -10.06
C ALA A 500 -1.55 30.49 -9.85
N GLU A 501 -0.50 31.06 -9.27
CA GLU A 501 -0.38 32.51 -9.10
C GLU A 501 -0.30 33.24 -10.45
N PHE A 502 0.41 32.69 -11.45
CA PHE A 502 0.42 33.24 -12.80
C PHE A 502 -0.97 33.24 -13.45
N ALA A 503 -1.75 32.17 -13.26
CA ALA A 503 -3.12 32.09 -13.78
C ALA A 503 -4.02 33.17 -13.17
N ASP A 504 -3.84 33.46 -11.88
CA ASP A 504 -4.54 34.50 -11.12
C ASP A 504 -3.98 35.92 -11.34
N GLU A 505 -2.95 36.08 -12.18
CA GLU A 505 -2.27 37.35 -12.50
C GLU A 505 -1.46 37.94 -11.32
N ASN A 506 -1.14 37.12 -10.32
CA ASN A 506 -0.27 37.45 -9.19
C ASN A 506 1.20 37.17 -9.57
N TYR A 507 1.76 37.99 -10.46
CA TYR A 507 3.07 37.71 -11.08
C TYR A 507 4.26 37.79 -10.11
N ASP A 508 4.20 38.66 -9.10
CA ASP A 508 5.26 38.77 -8.10
C ASP A 508 5.33 37.50 -7.24
N GLU A 509 4.18 36.99 -6.77
CA GLU A 509 4.09 35.72 -6.04
C GLU A 509 4.48 34.53 -6.92
N ALA A 510 4.12 34.55 -8.22
CA ALA A 510 4.56 33.54 -9.18
C ALA A 510 6.10 33.49 -9.29
N ILE A 511 6.75 34.65 -9.27
CA ILE A 511 8.22 34.76 -9.24
C ILE A 511 8.79 34.18 -7.96
N GLU A 512 8.23 34.53 -6.79
CA GLU A 512 8.71 33.98 -5.51
C GLU A 512 8.68 32.45 -5.47
N TRP A 513 7.58 31.85 -5.95
CA TRP A 513 7.46 30.40 -6.05
C TRP A 513 8.41 29.80 -7.08
N GLY A 514 8.58 30.43 -8.24
CA GLY A 514 9.55 30.01 -9.26
C GLY A 514 10.99 30.03 -8.75
N LEU A 515 11.37 31.04 -7.98
CA LEU A 515 12.69 31.15 -7.35
C LEU A 515 12.91 30.07 -6.28
N LYS A 516 11.89 29.74 -5.48
CA LYS A 516 11.96 28.59 -4.53
C LYS A 516 12.18 27.27 -5.27
N ALA A 517 11.53 27.07 -6.42
CA ALA A 517 11.73 25.88 -7.24
C ALA A 517 13.18 25.78 -7.76
N ILE A 518 13.74 26.88 -8.28
CA ILE A 518 15.14 26.93 -8.76
C ILE A 518 16.15 26.76 -7.62
N HIS A 519 15.84 27.26 -6.43
CA HIS A 519 16.69 27.06 -5.27
C HIS A 519 16.87 25.56 -4.94
N LEU A 520 15.80 24.77 -5.07
CA LEU A 520 15.87 23.32 -4.90
C LEU A 520 16.49 22.60 -6.11
N TYR A 521 16.13 23.03 -7.33
CA TYR A 521 16.67 22.44 -8.55
C TYR A 521 16.98 23.51 -9.61
N GLN A 522 18.24 23.94 -9.64
CA GLN A 522 18.69 25.06 -10.48
C GLN A 522 18.45 24.84 -11.97
N SER A 523 18.58 23.60 -12.44
CA SER A 523 18.41 23.24 -13.85
C SER A 523 16.96 22.83 -14.19
N PHE A 524 15.96 23.35 -13.47
CA PHE A 524 14.56 22.97 -13.68
C PHE A 524 13.88 23.80 -14.78
N PRO A 525 13.55 23.25 -15.97
CA PRO A 525 13.09 24.07 -17.09
C PRO A 525 11.72 24.70 -16.87
N THR A 526 10.80 24.02 -16.17
CA THR A 526 9.45 24.56 -15.90
C THR A 526 9.51 25.84 -15.07
N ALA A 527 10.38 25.92 -14.07
CA ALA A 527 10.53 27.12 -13.24
C ALA A 527 11.15 28.28 -14.03
N HIS A 528 12.16 28.02 -14.88
CA HIS A 528 12.72 29.05 -15.78
C HIS A 528 11.68 29.57 -16.76
N ARG A 529 10.82 28.70 -17.30
CA ARG A 529 9.72 29.10 -18.18
C ARG A 529 8.69 29.97 -17.46
N LEU A 530 8.29 29.58 -16.25
CA LEU A 530 7.39 30.37 -15.40
C LEU A 530 7.98 31.77 -15.11
N LEU A 531 9.27 31.84 -14.75
CA LEU A 531 9.94 33.10 -14.47
C LEU A 531 10.05 33.98 -15.71
N ALA A 532 10.42 33.40 -16.86
CA ALA A 532 10.45 34.12 -18.13
C ALA A 532 9.08 34.75 -18.45
N ALA A 533 7.99 33.99 -18.30
CA ALA A 533 6.63 34.52 -18.52
C ALA A 533 6.26 35.59 -17.48
N SER A 534 6.58 35.39 -16.21
CA SER A 534 6.21 36.34 -15.14
C SER A 534 6.98 37.65 -15.27
N TYR A 535 8.31 37.60 -15.44
CA TYR A 535 9.14 38.77 -15.69
C TYR A 535 8.79 39.47 -17.02
N GLY A 536 8.49 38.71 -18.06
CA GLY A 536 8.04 39.24 -19.34
C GLY A 536 6.76 40.07 -19.19
N THR A 537 5.79 39.55 -18.43
CA THR A 537 4.52 40.26 -18.16
C THR A 537 4.73 41.55 -17.35
N LEU A 538 5.67 41.55 -16.40
CA LEU A 538 6.03 42.72 -15.61
C LEU A 538 6.96 43.71 -16.36
N GLY A 539 7.33 43.43 -17.61
CA GLY A 539 8.23 44.27 -18.40
C GLY A 539 9.70 44.27 -17.92
N GLN A 540 10.09 43.30 -17.10
CA GLN A 540 11.45 43.15 -16.58
C GLN A 540 12.35 42.41 -17.60
N ALA A 541 12.65 43.08 -18.72
CA ALA A 541 13.27 42.47 -19.89
C ALA A 541 14.59 41.72 -19.62
N ASP A 542 15.48 42.28 -18.80
CA ASP A 542 16.78 41.65 -18.50
C ASP A 542 16.61 40.32 -17.73
N ALA A 543 15.74 40.31 -16.71
CA ALA A 543 15.46 39.12 -15.92
C ALA A 543 14.69 38.07 -16.74
N ALA A 544 13.75 38.50 -17.58
CA ALA A 544 13.00 37.63 -18.49
C ALA A 544 13.94 36.95 -19.50
N GLY A 545 14.82 37.73 -20.14
CA GLY A 545 15.82 37.22 -21.08
C GLY A 545 16.83 36.26 -20.43
N ALA A 546 17.26 36.54 -19.20
CA ALA A 546 18.12 35.63 -18.44
C ALA A 546 17.44 34.28 -18.16
N ALA A 547 16.16 34.29 -17.79
CA ALA A 547 15.37 33.08 -17.57
C ALA A 547 15.18 32.28 -18.88
N VAL A 548 14.93 32.96 -20.02
CA VAL A 548 14.88 32.31 -21.34
C VAL A 548 16.22 31.69 -21.73
N ALA A 549 17.33 32.39 -21.51
CA ALA A 549 18.66 31.87 -21.83
C ALA A 549 18.96 30.58 -21.06
N GLU A 550 18.62 30.53 -19.78
CA GLU A 550 18.81 29.33 -18.96
C GLU A 550 17.85 28.20 -19.34
N LEU A 551 16.59 28.51 -19.65
CA LEU A 551 15.64 27.54 -20.20
C LEU A 551 16.19 26.89 -21.47
N LEU A 552 16.69 27.67 -22.43
CA LEU A 552 17.24 27.17 -23.69
C LEU A 552 18.56 26.41 -23.50
N ARG A 553 19.37 26.78 -22.50
CA ARG A 553 20.58 26.03 -22.15
C ARG A 553 20.25 24.60 -21.71
N ILE A 554 19.12 24.40 -21.02
CA ILE A 554 18.70 23.09 -20.47
C ILE A 554 17.81 22.32 -21.45
N ALA A 555 16.94 23.02 -22.18
CA ALA A 555 15.98 22.44 -23.13
C ALA A 555 16.02 23.21 -24.47
N PRO A 556 17.04 22.96 -25.32
CA PRO A 556 17.27 23.73 -26.55
C PRO A 556 16.14 23.68 -27.58
N GLY A 557 15.28 22.66 -27.53
CA GLY A 557 14.11 22.53 -28.41
C GLY A 557 12.89 23.36 -27.97
N THR A 558 12.97 24.06 -26.83
CA THR A 558 11.84 24.85 -26.32
C THR A 558 11.63 26.10 -27.16
N ASN A 559 10.41 26.28 -27.66
CA ASN A 559 9.97 27.46 -28.39
C ASN A 559 8.47 27.69 -28.13
N ILE A 560 7.87 28.70 -28.74
CA ILE A 560 6.46 29.04 -28.54
C ILE A 560 5.56 27.89 -29.02
N ALA A 561 5.82 27.32 -30.20
CA ALA A 561 5.03 26.21 -30.75
C ALA A 561 5.07 24.96 -29.85
N SER A 562 6.25 24.59 -29.35
CA SER A 562 6.43 23.42 -28.50
C SER A 562 5.93 23.66 -27.09
N THR A 563 6.03 24.89 -26.57
CA THR A 563 5.34 25.29 -25.32
C THR A 563 3.83 25.18 -25.48
N ARG A 564 3.28 25.57 -26.65
CA ARG A 564 1.87 25.40 -26.98
C ARG A 564 1.43 23.95 -26.97
N ALA A 565 2.23 23.07 -27.56
CA ALA A 565 1.96 21.65 -27.55
C ALA A 565 2.07 21.03 -26.14
N GLY A 566 3.12 21.39 -25.39
CA GLY A 566 3.54 20.71 -24.17
C GLY A 566 2.91 21.20 -22.87
N VAL A 567 2.48 22.47 -22.77
CA VAL A 567 1.86 23.00 -21.54
C VAL A 567 0.33 22.92 -21.64
N PRO A 568 -0.36 22.14 -20.78
CA PRO A 568 -1.76 21.80 -20.96
C PRO A 568 -2.72 22.79 -20.28
N TRP A 569 -2.50 24.10 -20.45
CA TRP A 569 -3.46 25.12 -20.00
C TRP A 569 -4.86 24.85 -20.57
N LYS A 570 -5.89 24.78 -19.70
CA LYS A 570 -7.30 24.55 -20.09
C LYS A 570 -7.94 25.78 -20.71
N ASP A 571 -7.72 26.95 -20.10
CA ASP A 571 -8.22 28.22 -20.61
C ASP A 571 -7.28 28.74 -21.70
N GLY A 572 -7.82 28.89 -22.92
CA GLY A 572 -7.10 29.45 -24.05
C GLY A 572 -6.60 30.89 -23.81
N LYS A 573 -7.31 31.70 -23.02
CA LYS A 573 -6.89 33.07 -22.71
C LYS A 573 -5.65 33.10 -21.83
N VAL A 574 -5.62 32.25 -20.79
CA VAL A 574 -4.43 32.10 -19.94
C VAL A 574 -3.26 31.58 -20.77
N MET A 575 -3.52 30.63 -21.68
CA MET A 575 -2.49 30.11 -22.57
C MET A 575 -1.91 31.19 -23.50
N ASP A 576 -2.76 31.97 -24.14
CA ASP A 576 -2.32 33.02 -25.07
C ASP A 576 -1.52 34.10 -24.33
N ARG A 577 -1.97 34.52 -23.13
CA ARG A 577 -1.21 35.43 -22.26
C ARG A 577 0.15 34.87 -21.86
N TYR A 578 0.19 33.58 -21.48
CA TYR A 578 1.44 32.91 -21.12
C TYR A 578 2.44 32.88 -22.29
N LEU A 579 1.98 32.59 -23.51
CA LEU A 579 2.82 32.59 -24.70
C LEU A 579 3.24 33.99 -25.13
N ASP A 580 2.37 34.99 -25.05
CA ASP A 580 2.70 36.38 -25.37
C ASP A 580 3.78 36.93 -24.43
N ALA A 581 3.68 36.61 -23.14
CA ALA A 581 4.71 36.95 -22.17
C ALA A 581 6.07 36.28 -22.48
N LEU A 582 6.06 35.01 -22.91
CA LEU A 582 7.27 34.31 -23.34
C LEU A 582 7.87 34.91 -24.61
N ARG A 583 7.04 35.37 -25.57
CA ARG A 583 7.53 36.10 -26.75
C ARG A 583 8.21 37.40 -26.35
N GLN A 584 7.60 38.16 -25.44
CA GLN A 584 8.18 39.39 -24.91
C GLN A 584 9.49 39.14 -24.16
N ALA A 585 9.61 37.98 -23.48
CA ALA A 585 10.84 37.53 -22.84
C ALA A 585 11.94 37.08 -23.84
N GLY A 586 11.61 36.96 -25.14
CA GLY A 586 12.56 36.58 -26.19
C GLY A 586 12.64 35.08 -26.47
N LEU A 587 11.63 34.28 -26.08
CA LEU A 587 11.57 32.87 -26.45
C LEU A 587 11.36 32.72 -27.98
N PRO A 588 12.12 31.86 -28.69
CA PRO A 588 11.94 31.63 -30.12
C PRO A 588 10.54 31.10 -30.46
N GLU A 589 10.08 31.33 -31.69
CA GLU A 589 8.78 30.86 -32.19
C GLU A 589 8.69 29.33 -32.34
#